data_AF-A0A913ZNJ2-F1
#
_entry.id   AF-A0A913ZNJ2-F1
#
_cell.length_a   1.000
_cell.length_b   1.000
_cell.length_c   1.000
_cell.angle_alpha   90.00
_cell.angle_beta   90.00
_cell.angle_gamma   90.00
#
_symmetry.space_group_name_H-M   'P 1'
#
loop_
_entity.id
_entity.type
_entity.pdbx_description
1 polymer ?
#
loop_
_entity_poly.entity_id
_entity_poly.type
_entity_poly.pdbx_seq_one_letter_code
_entity_poly.pdbx_strand_id
1 'polypeptide(L)'
;MAGKIKVAKSSGSDVVLACLQSIGGVFPSDHGFLRRIAYVESKDGTDSGTYRAGYHGGIWQVDKIGFQSTKDTASHPGLKKKFEAIKSSLSIDWATVEWEDLDKPLYSAIAARLFLTNIPSAIPSGLAEQAAYWKKHYNSSSGAGSESKFIDDVKVLEK
;
A
#
# COMPACT_ATOMS: atom_id res chain seq x y z
N MET A 1 11.41 17.14 1.95
CA MET A 1 10.44 16.06 2.23
C MET A 1 10.89 14.67 1.75
N ALA A 2 11.65 14.54 0.65
CA ALA A 2 12.06 13.24 0.08
C ALA A 2 12.83 12.28 1.03
N GLY A 3 13.45 12.77 2.11
CA GLY A 3 14.18 11.92 3.06
C GLY A 3 13.28 11.07 3.97
N LYS A 4 12.10 11.57 4.36
CA LYS A 4 11.27 10.92 5.40
C LYS A 4 10.66 9.60 4.93
N ILE A 5 10.35 9.47 3.65
CA ILE A 5 9.66 8.28 3.11
C ILE A 5 10.55 7.00 3.14
N LYS A 6 11.87 7.14 3.31
CA LYS A 6 12.81 6.02 3.47
C LYS A 6 13.25 5.81 4.91
N VAL A 7 12.80 6.64 5.85
CA VAL A 7 13.08 6.50 7.29
C VAL A 7 12.00 5.62 7.90
N ALA A 8 12.42 4.55 8.57
CA ALA A 8 11.52 3.61 9.22
C ALA A 8 10.57 4.34 10.19
N LYS A 9 9.29 3.94 10.17
CA LYS A 9 8.23 4.43 11.06
C LYS A 9 7.94 5.93 10.95
N SER A 10 8.36 6.59 9.87
CA SER A 10 7.84 7.92 9.54
C SER A 10 6.36 7.81 9.19
N SER A 11 5.55 8.75 9.68
CA SER A 11 4.08 8.69 9.58
C SER A 11 3.50 10.09 9.35
N GLY A 12 2.22 10.14 9.02
CA GLY A 12 1.46 11.35 8.76
C GLY A 12 1.13 11.56 7.28
N SER A 13 0.16 12.43 7.03
CA SER A 13 -0.35 12.74 5.69
C SER A 13 0.75 13.23 4.74
N ASP A 14 1.72 14.03 5.21
CA ASP A 14 2.83 14.53 4.39
C ASP A 14 3.73 13.40 3.89
N VAL A 15 3.99 12.41 4.75
CA VAL A 15 4.75 11.20 4.41
C VAL A 15 3.99 10.36 3.38
N VAL A 16 2.70 10.11 3.60
CA VAL A 16 1.86 9.34 2.67
C VAL A 16 1.80 10.00 1.30
N LEU A 17 1.52 11.31 1.23
CA LEU A 17 1.46 12.04 -0.03
C LEU A 17 2.81 12.02 -0.78
N ALA A 18 3.92 12.13 -0.06
CA ALA A 18 5.26 12.02 -0.65
C ALA A 18 5.53 10.60 -1.21
N CYS A 19 5.05 9.53 -0.56
CA CYS A 19 5.12 8.18 -1.11
C CYS A 19 4.30 8.06 -2.40
N LEU A 20 3.05 8.54 -2.39
CA LEU A 20 2.16 8.49 -3.57
C LEU A 20 2.75 9.25 -4.76
N GLN A 21 3.30 10.44 -4.51
CA GLN A 21 3.98 11.22 -5.53
C GLN A 21 5.19 10.47 -6.11
N SER A 22 5.98 9.81 -5.27
CA SER A 22 7.18 9.09 -5.70
C SER A 22 6.84 7.91 -6.62
N ILE A 23 5.77 7.17 -6.32
CA ILE A 23 5.41 5.96 -7.08
C ILE A 23 4.46 6.24 -8.27
N GLY A 24 3.94 7.46 -8.40
CA GLY A 24 2.95 7.83 -9.41
C GLY A 24 3.40 7.66 -10.86
N GLY A 25 4.72 7.72 -11.13
CA GLY A 25 5.30 7.44 -12.45
C GLY A 25 5.51 5.94 -12.76
N VAL A 26 5.37 5.05 -11.77
CA VAL A 26 5.67 3.62 -11.87
C VAL A 26 4.41 2.78 -12.06
N PHE A 27 3.31 3.22 -11.45
CA PHE A 27 2.03 2.53 -11.44
C PHE A 27 0.96 3.36 -12.17
N PRO A 28 -0.02 2.70 -12.83
CA PRO A 28 -1.17 3.42 -13.34
C PRO A 28 -1.95 4.09 -12.19
N SER A 29 -2.78 5.07 -12.55
CA SER A 29 -3.71 5.70 -11.62
C SER A 29 -4.54 4.65 -10.89
N ASP A 30 -4.81 4.91 -9.61
CA ASP A 30 -5.63 4.10 -8.74
C ASP A 30 -6.87 4.85 -8.24
N HIS A 31 -7.18 6.00 -8.84
CA HIS A 31 -8.29 6.86 -8.42
C HIS A 31 -8.24 7.25 -6.94
N GLY A 32 -7.04 7.47 -6.40
CA GLY A 32 -6.83 7.86 -5.00
C GLY A 32 -6.97 6.69 -4.01
N PHE A 33 -7.13 5.46 -4.50
CA PHE A 33 -7.39 4.31 -3.64
C PHE A 33 -6.27 4.05 -2.64
N LEU A 34 -5.00 4.15 -3.05
CA LEU A 34 -3.87 3.92 -2.13
C LEU A 34 -3.81 4.99 -1.04
N ARG A 35 -4.23 6.24 -1.32
CA ARG A 35 -4.37 7.29 -0.30
C ARG A 35 -5.40 6.90 0.75
N ARG A 36 -6.54 6.37 0.31
CA ARG A 36 -7.65 5.95 1.18
C ARG A 36 -7.25 4.74 2.05
N ILE A 37 -6.58 3.74 1.47
CA ILE A 37 -6.07 2.58 2.22
C ILE A 37 -5.13 3.02 3.34
N ALA A 38 -4.17 3.92 3.07
CA ALA A 38 -3.23 4.40 4.10
C ALA A 38 -3.96 4.94 5.36
N TYR A 39 -5.05 5.67 5.15
CA TYR A 39 -5.83 6.23 6.25
C TYR A 39 -6.71 5.18 6.94
N VAL A 40 -7.35 4.29 6.18
CA VAL A 40 -8.23 3.25 6.70
C VAL A 40 -7.46 2.21 7.53
N GLU A 41 -6.27 1.82 7.08
CA GLU A 41 -5.47 0.77 7.70
C GLU A 41 -4.72 1.25 8.95
N SER A 42 -4.25 2.51 8.96
CA SER A 42 -3.30 2.95 9.99
C SER A 42 -3.39 4.42 10.38
N LYS A 43 -4.38 5.16 9.87
CA LYS A 43 -4.44 6.62 10.00
C LYS A 43 -3.14 7.28 9.54
N ASP A 44 -2.65 6.90 8.35
CA ASP A 44 -1.37 7.36 7.80
C ASP A 44 -0.15 6.99 8.67
N GLY A 45 -0.26 5.87 9.36
CA GLY A 45 0.76 5.33 10.26
C GLY A 45 0.72 5.89 11.68
N THR A 46 -0.21 6.78 12.01
CA THR A 46 -0.30 7.38 13.36
C THR A 46 -1.07 6.51 14.36
N ASP A 47 -1.80 5.49 13.90
CA ASP A 47 -2.46 4.54 14.79
C ASP A 47 -1.42 3.74 15.59
N SER A 48 -1.62 3.60 16.90
CA SER A 48 -0.68 2.90 17.79
C SER A 48 -0.46 1.42 17.43
N GLY A 49 -1.39 0.81 16.70
CA GLY A 49 -1.30 -0.56 16.22
C GLY A 49 -0.51 -0.73 14.92
N THR A 50 -0.10 0.37 14.27
CA THR A 50 0.59 0.34 12.96
C THR A 50 1.88 -0.48 13.00
N TYR A 51 2.79 -0.11 13.91
CA TYR A 51 4.15 -0.67 14.01
C TYR A 51 4.29 -1.54 15.26
N ARG A 52 3.57 -2.67 15.27
CA ARG A 52 3.58 -3.64 16.38
C ARG A 52 4.67 -4.69 16.21
N ALA A 53 5.17 -5.22 17.33
CA ALA A 53 6.23 -6.23 17.33
C ALA A 53 5.83 -7.45 16.48
N GLY A 54 6.73 -7.90 15.60
CA GLY A 54 6.51 -9.05 14.72
C GLY A 54 5.62 -8.78 13.51
N TYR A 55 5.21 -7.53 13.27
CA TYR A 55 4.41 -7.16 12.10
C TYR A 55 4.98 -5.93 11.38
N HIS A 56 5.44 -6.14 10.14
CA HIS A 56 6.16 -5.12 9.37
C HIS A 56 5.37 -4.59 8.18
N GLY A 57 4.03 -4.68 8.17
CA GLY A 57 3.23 -4.22 7.03
C GLY A 57 3.24 -2.71 6.75
N GLY A 58 3.81 -1.91 7.66
CA GLY A 58 3.95 -0.46 7.54
C GLY A 58 2.60 0.27 7.49
N ILE A 59 2.59 1.48 6.90
CA ILE A 59 1.40 2.33 6.82
C ILE A 59 0.23 1.62 6.11
N TRP A 60 0.51 0.82 5.09
CA TRP A 60 -0.52 0.14 4.31
C TRP A 60 -0.91 -1.25 4.84
N GLN A 61 -0.35 -1.68 5.98
CA GLN A 61 -0.67 -2.95 6.64
C GLN A 61 -0.67 -4.16 5.69
N VAL A 62 0.33 -4.25 4.80
CA VAL A 62 0.51 -5.43 3.95
C VAL A 62 1.08 -6.56 4.80
N ASP A 63 0.29 -7.60 5.04
CA ASP A 63 0.76 -8.75 5.81
C ASP A 63 1.87 -9.54 5.08
N LYS A 64 2.47 -10.50 5.77
CA LYS A 64 3.61 -11.27 5.23
C LYS A 64 3.25 -12.07 3.99
N ILE A 65 2.02 -12.58 3.90
CA ILE A 65 1.55 -13.37 2.75
C ILE A 65 1.32 -12.44 1.54
N GLY A 66 0.66 -11.30 1.76
CA GLY A 66 0.48 -10.24 0.78
C GLY A 66 1.83 -9.77 0.24
N PHE A 67 2.81 -9.53 1.12
CA PHE A 67 4.18 -9.18 0.72
C PHE A 67 4.83 -10.28 -0.12
N GLN A 68 4.75 -11.55 0.28
CA GLN A 68 5.31 -12.67 -0.48
C GLN A 68 4.71 -12.76 -1.89
N SER A 69 3.41 -12.48 -2.05
CA SER A 69 2.79 -12.44 -3.39
C SER A 69 3.38 -11.36 -4.29
N THR A 70 3.91 -10.25 -3.72
CA THR A 70 4.61 -9.21 -4.50
C THR A 70 5.94 -9.70 -5.07
N LYS A 71 6.44 -10.86 -4.62
CA LYS A 71 7.67 -11.51 -5.10
C LYS A 71 7.41 -12.66 -6.06
N ASP A 72 6.16 -13.13 -6.15
CA ASP A 72 5.81 -14.31 -6.94
C ASP A 72 5.74 -14.00 -8.44
N THR A 73 6.91 -13.83 -9.05
CA THR A 73 7.04 -13.60 -10.50
C THR A 73 6.72 -14.84 -11.34
N ALA A 74 6.55 -16.01 -10.72
CA ALA A 74 6.16 -17.23 -11.41
C ALA A 74 4.66 -17.20 -11.72
N SER A 75 3.83 -16.91 -10.72
CA SER A 75 2.38 -16.76 -10.90
C SER A 75 2.00 -15.42 -11.52
N HIS A 76 2.81 -14.37 -11.31
CA HIS A 76 2.56 -13.02 -11.80
C HIS A 76 3.76 -12.50 -12.63
N PRO A 77 3.95 -12.97 -13.88
CA PRO A 77 5.11 -12.61 -14.70
C PRO A 77 5.22 -11.11 -15.00
N GLY A 78 4.11 -10.38 -14.94
CA GLY A 78 4.07 -8.91 -15.08
C GLY A 78 4.87 -8.15 -14.00
N LEU A 79 5.11 -8.77 -12.84
CA LEU A 79 5.90 -8.18 -11.75
C LEU A 79 7.34 -7.88 -12.18
N LYS A 80 7.94 -8.67 -13.07
CA LYS A 80 9.32 -8.44 -13.54
C LYS A 80 9.46 -7.04 -14.17
N LYS A 81 8.52 -6.66 -15.03
CA LYS A 81 8.50 -5.32 -15.65
C LYS A 81 8.29 -4.21 -14.61
N LYS A 82 7.55 -4.49 -13.54
CA LYS A 82 7.36 -3.54 -12.43
C LYS A 82 8.61 -3.38 -11.60
N PHE A 83 9.36 -4.46 -11.34
CA PHE A 83 10.63 -4.38 -10.62
C PHE A 83 11.64 -3.52 -11.37
N GLU A 84 11.75 -3.68 -12.69
CA GLU A 84 12.61 -2.81 -13.52
C GLU A 84 12.19 -1.33 -13.44
N ALA A 85 10.88 -1.05 -13.52
CA ALA A 85 10.37 0.31 -13.41
C ALA A 85 10.65 0.94 -12.02
N ILE A 86 10.51 0.16 -10.95
CA ILE A 86 10.84 0.56 -9.57
C ILE A 86 12.34 0.84 -9.45
N LYS A 87 13.19 -0.07 -9.95
CA LYS A 87 14.64 0.07 -9.91
C LYS A 87 15.11 1.31 -10.66
N SER A 88 14.58 1.53 -11.86
CA SER A 88 14.90 2.70 -12.69
C SER A 88 14.42 4.02 -12.08
N SER A 89 13.21 4.06 -11.51
CA SER A 89 12.60 5.32 -11.05
C SER A 89 12.97 5.69 -9.61
N LEU A 90 13.20 4.69 -8.74
CA LEU A 90 13.33 4.88 -7.29
C LEU A 90 14.67 4.41 -6.73
N SER A 91 15.51 3.78 -7.57
CA SER A 91 16.77 3.14 -7.19
C SER A 91 16.57 2.11 -6.08
N ILE A 92 15.48 1.35 -6.16
CA ILE A 92 15.14 0.26 -5.23
C ILE A 92 15.12 -1.04 -6.02
N ASP A 93 15.97 -2.00 -5.65
CA ASP A 93 15.88 -3.35 -6.19
C ASP A 93 14.81 -4.12 -5.42
N TRP A 94 13.59 -4.18 -5.99
CA TRP A 94 12.49 -4.84 -5.29
C TRP A 94 12.77 -6.32 -5.05
N ALA A 95 13.60 -7.00 -5.84
CA ALA A 95 13.87 -8.43 -5.63
C ALA A 95 14.59 -8.70 -4.30
N THR A 96 15.35 -7.73 -3.77
CA THR A 96 16.15 -7.88 -2.53
C THR A 96 15.48 -7.29 -1.29
N VAL A 97 14.30 -6.69 -1.44
CA VAL A 97 13.54 -6.11 -0.31
C VAL A 97 13.02 -7.22 0.57
N GLU A 98 13.15 -7.09 1.89
CA GLU A 98 12.58 -8.02 2.87
C GLU A 98 11.31 -7.44 3.52
N TRP A 99 10.53 -8.26 4.23
CA TRP A 99 9.26 -7.79 4.79
C TRP A 99 9.48 -6.67 5.83
N GLU A 100 10.57 -6.74 6.58
CA GLU A 100 10.99 -5.76 7.57
C GLU A 100 11.28 -4.37 6.96
N ASP A 101 11.64 -4.31 5.68
CA ASP A 101 11.85 -3.02 4.99
C ASP A 101 10.56 -2.22 4.84
N LEU A 102 9.38 -2.84 4.91
CA LEU A 102 8.09 -2.16 4.82
C LEU A 102 7.82 -1.27 6.05
N ASP A 103 8.64 -1.33 7.11
CA ASP A 103 8.64 -0.29 8.14
C ASP A 103 9.00 1.10 7.55
N LYS A 104 9.65 1.15 6.39
CA LYS A 104 9.90 2.37 5.62
C LYS A 104 8.67 2.70 4.75
N PRO A 105 8.09 3.91 4.86
CA PRO A 105 6.84 4.26 4.18
C PRO A 105 6.82 4.01 2.68
N LEU A 106 7.90 4.33 1.96
CA LEU A 106 7.98 4.13 0.51
C LEU A 106 7.91 2.65 0.14
N TYR A 107 8.53 1.79 0.94
CA TYR A 107 8.55 0.35 0.71
C TYR A 107 7.18 -0.25 0.99
N SER A 108 6.52 0.17 2.08
CA SER A 108 5.11 -0.19 2.35
C SER A 108 4.17 0.22 1.21
N ALA A 109 4.33 1.42 0.66
CA ALA A 109 3.52 1.90 -0.47
C ALA A 109 3.73 1.05 -1.74
N ILE A 110 4.98 0.71 -2.06
CA ILE A 110 5.31 -0.13 -3.21
C ILE A 110 4.74 -1.55 -3.02
N ALA A 111 4.86 -2.13 -1.82
CA ALA A 111 4.30 -3.45 -1.51
C ALA A 111 2.79 -3.46 -1.74
N ALA A 112 2.07 -2.46 -1.23
CA ALA A 112 0.63 -2.35 -1.39
C ALA A 112 0.23 -2.20 -2.87
N ARG A 113 0.96 -1.39 -3.66
CA ARG A 113 0.69 -1.27 -5.10
C ARG A 113 0.99 -2.54 -5.87
N LEU A 114 2.11 -3.23 -5.60
CA LEU A 114 2.43 -4.49 -6.25
C LEU A 114 1.40 -5.57 -5.91
N PHE A 115 0.99 -5.67 -4.64
CA PHE A 115 -0.08 -6.56 -4.22
C PHE A 115 -1.36 -6.30 -5.02
N LEU A 116 -1.77 -5.04 -5.13
CA LEU A 116 -2.95 -4.67 -5.91
C LEU A 116 -2.81 -5.00 -7.41
N THR A 117 -1.60 -4.95 -7.97
CA THR A 117 -1.37 -5.31 -9.39
C THR A 117 -1.53 -6.81 -9.68
N ASN A 118 -1.46 -7.66 -8.66
CA ASN A 118 -1.71 -9.10 -8.82
C ASN A 118 -3.21 -9.42 -8.93
N ILE A 119 -4.08 -8.47 -8.62
CA ILE A 119 -5.53 -8.63 -8.71
C ILE A 119 -5.98 -8.31 -10.15
N PRO A 120 -6.63 -9.24 -10.86
CA PRO A 120 -7.03 -9.05 -12.27
C PRO A 120 -8.23 -8.10 -12.45
N SER A 121 -8.71 -7.47 -11.38
CA SER A 121 -9.84 -6.54 -11.38
C SER A 121 -9.33 -5.10 -11.31
N ALA A 122 -9.84 -4.24 -12.19
CA ALA A 122 -9.52 -2.81 -12.18
C ALA A 122 -9.93 -2.16 -10.86
N ILE A 123 -9.12 -1.22 -10.38
CA ILE A 123 -9.45 -0.43 -9.20
C ILE A 123 -10.57 0.53 -9.60
N PRO A 124 -11.73 0.51 -8.92
CA PRO A 124 -12.84 1.38 -9.25
C PRO A 124 -12.56 2.82 -8.83
N SER A 125 -13.28 3.78 -9.42
CA SER A 125 -13.15 5.21 -9.10
C SER A 125 -14.09 5.70 -8.00
N GLY A 126 -15.26 5.07 -7.87
CA GLY A 126 -16.28 5.44 -6.89
C GLY A 126 -15.95 4.94 -5.48
N LEU A 127 -16.37 5.71 -4.47
CA LEU A 127 -16.06 5.43 -3.06
C LEU A 127 -16.69 4.12 -2.58
N ALA A 128 -17.95 3.86 -2.92
CA ALA A 128 -18.65 2.65 -2.50
C ALA A 128 -18.03 1.40 -3.16
N GLU A 129 -17.69 1.50 -4.44
CA GLU A 129 -17.03 0.44 -5.19
C GLU A 129 -15.61 0.17 -4.68
N GLN A 130 -14.87 1.22 -4.30
CA GLN A 130 -13.56 1.06 -3.66
C GLN A 130 -13.66 0.41 -2.29
N ALA A 131 -14.71 0.70 -1.51
CA ALA A 131 -14.95 0.03 -0.23
C ALA A 131 -15.19 -1.47 -0.42
N ALA A 132 -16.06 -1.84 -1.38
CA ALA A 132 -16.30 -3.24 -1.74
C ALA A 132 -15.03 -3.93 -2.28
N TYR A 133 -14.26 -3.24 -3.13
CA TYR A 133 -12.99 -3.75 -3.66
C TYR A 133 -11.97 -3.99 -2.54
N TRP A 134 -11.79 -3.03 -1.64
CA TRP A 134 -10.92 -3.14 -0.48
C TRP A 134 -11.33 -4.31 0.41
N LYS A 135 -12.64 -4.45 0.70
CA LYS A 135 -13.12 -5.53 1.57
C LYS A 135 -12.88 -6.90 0.95
N LYS A 136 -13.14 -7.03 -0.35
CA LYS A 136 -12.97 -8.29 -1.09
C LYS A 136 -11.49 -8.68 -1.24
N HIS A 137 -10.62 -7.73 -1.54
CA HIS A 137 -9.28 -8.05 -2.05
C HIS A 137 -8.12 -7.66 -1.13
N TYR A 138 -8.31 -6.70 -0.23
CA TYR A 138 -7.22 -6.15 0.59
C TYR A 138 -7.38 -6.49 2.07
N ASN A 139 -8.54 -6.22 2.66
CA ASN A 139 -8.84 -6.59 4.05
C ASN A 139 -9.15 -8.10 4.20
N SER A 140 -9.61 -8.73 3.11
CA SER A 140 -10.17 -10.09 3.05
C SER A 140 -11.45 -10.30 3.90
N SER A 141 -12.14 -11.41 3.69
CA SER A 141 -13.34 -11.78 4.45
C SER A 141 -13.06 -12.00 5.94
N SER A 142 -11.85 -12.47 6.30
CA SER A 142 -11.41 -12.70 7.68
C SER A 142 -10.94 -11.43 8.38
N GLY A 143 -10.71 -10.33 7.66
CA GLY A 143 -10.37 -9.05 8.26
C GLY A 143 -11.56 -8.44 9.00
N ALA A 144 -11.31 -7.80 10.14
CA ALA A 144 -12.36 -7.16 10.96
C ALA A 144 -12.96 -5.89 10.33
N GLY A 145 -12.43 -5.44 9.18
CA GLY A 145 -12.89 -4.27 8.47
C GLY A 145 -14.26 -4.46 7.82
N SER A 146 -15.00 -3.38 7.64
CA SER A 146 -16.28 -3.36 6.90
C SER A 146 -16.27 -2.27 5.84
N GLU A 147 -17.08 -2.42 4.81
CA GLU A 147 -17.25 -1.39 3.77
C GLU A 147 -17.71 -0.07 4.38
N SER A 148 -18.60 -0.11 5.40
CA SER A 148 -19.01 1.08 6.14
C SER A 148 -17.84 1.76 6.82
N LYS A 149 -16.97 1.01 7.53
CA LYS A 149 -15.77 1.57 8.17
C LYS A 149 -14.88 2.26 7.14
N PHE A 150 -14.66 1.64 5.98
CA PHE A 150 -13.87 2.24 4.91
C PHE A 150 -14.47 3.59 4.48
N ILE A 151 -15.78 3.61 4.19
CA ILE A 151 -16.49 4.82 3.75
C ILE A 151 -16.43 5.91 4.83
N ASP A 152 -16.66 5.57 6.09
CA ASP A 152 -16.68 6.53 7.20
C ASP A 152 -15.29 7.14 7.43
N ASP A 153 -14.24 6.32 7.39
CA ASP A 153 -12.86 6.78 7.49
C ASP A 153 -12.48 7.70 6.32
N VAL A 154 -12.88 7.35 5.08
CA VAL A 154 -12.59 8.19 3.92
C VAL A 154 -13.34 9.52 3.97
N LYS A 155 -14.59 9.53 4.47
CA LYS A 155 -15.33 10.78 4.71
C LYS A 155 -14.68 11.67 5.76
N VAL A 156 -13.92 11.12 6.71
CA VAL A 156 -13.14 11.94 7.65
C VAL A 156 -11.89 12.50 6.96
N LEU A 157 -11.24 11.68 6.14
CA LEU A 157 -10.05 12.07 5.39
C LEU A 157 -10.30 13.18 4.36
N GLU A 158 -11.42 13.13 3.64
CA GLU A 158 -11.73 14.02 2.50
C GLU A 158 -12.53 15.28 2.86
N LYS A 159 -12.71 15.53 4.17
CA LYS A 159 -13.29 16.79 4.69
C LYS A 159 -12.24 17.88 4.76
#